data_AF-A0A7J3FCC5-F1
#
_entry.id   AF-A0A7J3FCC5-F1
#
_cell.length_a   1.000
_cell.length_b   1.000
_cell.length_c   1.000
_cell.angle_alpha   90.00
_cell.angle_beta   90.00
_cell.angle_gamma   90.00
#
_symmetry.space_group_name_H-M   'P 1'
#
loop_
_entity.id
_entity.type
_entity.pdbx_description
1 polymer ?
#
loop_
_entity_poly.entity_id
_entity_poly.type
_entity_poly.pdbx_seq_one_letter_code
_entity_poly.pdbx_strand_id
1 'polypeptide(L)'
;MRQLIHNGVFIPAYEVKGFKLRLRGSELPLTPEQEEMAVAFCKTPPERLQDPVFVKNFLKDFCASLNVKATLEDFDFSEIRRWLEEEKAKKEAMSREERKALSELRKKEREERRQKYGFAIIDGQRVEVNFMVEPPCIFVGRGKHPLRGRWKPRVKYSDITLNLSPDAPTPPVPD
;
A
#
# COMPACT_ATOMS: atom_id res chain seq x y z
N MET A 1 24.63 18.83 -12.67
CA MET A 1 24.42 17.43 -13.07
C MET A 1 24.47 17.39 -14.58
N ARG A 2 25.40 16.63 -15.15
CA ARG A 2 25.61 16.45 -16.60
C ARG A 2 24.98 15.15 -17.10
N GLN A 3 24.90 14.12 -16.26
CA GLN A 3 24.32 12.82 -16.58
C GLN A 3 23.52 12.24 -15.41
N LEU A 4 22.34 11.69 -15.71
CA LEU A 4 21.46 10.96 -14.79
C LEU A 4 20.85 9.76 -15.50
N ILE A 5 21.20 8.56 -15.05
CA ILE A 5 20.70 7.28 -15.57
C ILE A 5 20.15 6.46 -14.40
N HIS A 6 18.92 5.97 -14.51
CA HIS A 6 18.34 5.06 -13.51
C HIS A 6 17.26 4.17 -14.14
N ASN A 7 16.90 3.09 -13.46
CA ASN A 7 15.95 2.08 -13.97
C ASN A 7 14.49 2.37 -13.60
N GLY A 8 14.13 3.64 -13.37
CA GLY A 8 12.80 4.02 -12.88
C GLY A 8 12.58 3.68 -11.41
N VAL A 9 11.35 3.30 -11.07
CA VAL A 9 10.91 2.99 -9.69
C VAL A 9 10.11 1.69 -9.66
N PHE A 10 10.07 1.05 -8.49
CA PHE A 10 9.29 -0.14 -8.23
C PHE A 10 7.94 0.20 -7.59
N ILE A 11 6.85 -0.22 -8.24
CA ILE A 11 5.49 -0.08 -7.74
C ILE A 11 5.08 -1.42 -7.10
N PRO A 12 4.87 -1.50 -5.78
CA PRO A 12 4.52 -2.75 -5.12
C PRO A 12 3.08 -3.15 -5.47
N ALA A 13 2.84 -4.34 -6.01
CA ALA A 13 1.49 -4.84 -6.28
C ALA A 13 0.73 -5.20 -4.98
N TYR A 14 -0.61 -5.10 -5.02
CA TYR A 14 -1.47 -5.63 -3.96
C TYR A 14 -1.79 -7.10 -4.22
N GLU A 15 -1.73 -7.92 -3.17
CA GLU A 15 -2.13 -9.31 -3.24
C GLU A 15 -3.59 -9.44 -2.78
N VAL A 16 -4.49 -9.58 -3.75
CA VAL A 16 -5.93 -9.71 -3.53
C VAL A 16 -6.23 -11.01 -2.79
N LYS A 17 -7.03 -10.92 -1.73
CA LYS A 17 -7.45 -12.03 -0.89
C LYS A 17 -8.87 -12.52 -1.21
N GLY A 18 -9.68 -11.69 -1.87
CA GLY A 18 -11.03 -12.02 -2.30
C GLY A 18 -12.08 -11.84 -1.20
N PHE A 19 -11.86 -10.88 -0.30
CA PHE A 19 -12.79 -10.62 0.79
C PHE A 19 -14.12 -10.09 0.28
N LYS A 20 -15.19 -10.50 0.94
CA LYS A 20 -16.51 -9.89 0.79
C LYS A 20 -16.81 -9.01 1.99
N LEU A 21 -17.43 -7.87 1.73
CA LEU A 21 -17.98 -7.03 2.79
C LEU A 21 -19.48 -7.26 2.87
N ARG A 22 -20.10 -7.07 4.03
CA ARG A 22 -21.57 -6.92 4.08
C ARG A 22 -21.91 -5.46 4.35
N LEU A 23 -22.86 -4.95 3.57
CA LEU A 23 -23.46 -3.63 3.76
C LEU A 23 -24.94 -3.83 4.09
N ARG A 24 -25.36 -3.45 5.30
CA ARG A 24 -26.74 -3.62 5.81
C ARG A 24 -27.27 -5.05 5.60
N GLY A 25 -26.42 -6.04 5.88
CA GLY A 25 -26.74 -7.47 5.73
C GLY A 25 -26.65 -8.04 4.31
N SER A 26 -26.43 -7.22 3.29
CA SER A 26 -26.25 -7.69 1.89
C SER A 26 -24.77 -7.87 1.56
N GLU A 27 -24.41 -8.97 0.89
CA GLU A 27 -23.03 -9.17 0.41
C GLU A 27 -22.67 -8.14 -0.66
N LEU A 28 -21.47 -7.58 -0.53
CA LEU A 28 -20.88 -6.60 -1.42
C LEU A 28 -19.50 -7.11 -1.87
N PRO A 29 -19.37 -7.58 -3.13
CA PRO A 29 -18.06 -7.95 -3.66
C PRO A 29 -17.19 -6.70 -3.79
N LEU A 30 -15.93 -6.81 -3.37
CA LEU A 30 -14.97 -5.71 -3.44
C LEU A 30 -14.06 -5.87 -4.66
N THR A 31 -13.79 -4.76 -5.34
CA THR A 31 -12.64 -4.66 -6.25
C THR A 31 -11.32 -4.71 -5.46
N PRO A 32 -10.18 -4.99 -6.10
CA PRO A 32 -8.87 -5.00 -5.44
C PRO A 32 -8.57 -3.71 -4.64
N GLU A 33 -8.92 -2.55 -5.18
CA GLU A 33 -8.72 -1.27 -4.49
C GLU A 33 -9.62 -1.13 -3.26
N GLN A 34 -10.90 -1.48 -3.38
CA GLN A 34 -11.85 -1.40 -2.26
C GLN A 34 -11.49 -2.40 -1.15
N GLU A 35 -11.00 -3.59 -1.52
CA GLU A 35 -10.47 -4.55 -0.56
C GLU A 35 -9.26 -3.99 0.19
N GLU A 36 -8.31 -3.39 -0.54
CA GLU A 36 -7.13 -2.77 0.06
C GLU A 36 -7.49 -1.61 1.01
N MET A 37 -8.51 -0.80 0.66
CA MET A 37 -9.07 0.23 1.54
C MET A 37 -9.66 -0.37 2.83
N ALA A 38 -10.47 -1.43 2.71
CA ALA A 38 -11.11 -2.08 3.84
C ALA A 38 -10.09 -2.74 4.78
N VAL A 39 -9.07 -3.41 4.21
CA VAL A 39 -7.96 -4.01 4.97
C VAL A 39 -7.14 -2.93 5.67
N ALA A 40 -6.84 -1.80 5.01
CA ALA A 40 -6.12 -0.69 5.63
C ALA A 40 -6.90 -0.08 6.82
N PHE A 41 -8.22 0.04 6.69
CA PHE A 41 -9.07 0.49 7.79
C PHE A 41 -9.08 -0.49 8.95
N CYS A 42 -9.21 -1.80 8.70
CA CYS A 42 -9.17 -2.82 9.75
C CYS A 42 -7.82 -2.91 10.46
N LYS A 43 -6.72 -2.58 9.77
CA LYS A 43 -5.36 -2.47 10.36
C LYS A 43 -5.13 -1.17 11.13
N THR A 44 -6.05 -0.22 11.06
CA THR A 44 -5.89 1.07 11.73
C THR A 44 -5.93 0.88 13.26
N PRO A 45 -4.95 1.42 14.01
CA PRO A 45 -4.93 1.32 15.47
C PRO A 45 -6.18 1.90 16.12
N PRO A 46 -6.67 1.31 17.24
CA PRO A 46 -7.89 1.76 17.92
C PRO A 46 -7.88 3.24 18.30
N GLU A 47 -6.72 3.81 18.64
CA GLU A 47 -6.59 5.22 19.04
C GLU A 47 -6.94 6.17 17.90
N ARG A 48 -6.68 5.77 16.65
CA ARG A 48 -7.03 6.58 15.47
C ARG A 48 -8.50 6.42 15.09
N LEU A 49 -9.09 5.25 15.36
CA LEU A 49 -10.51 5.02 15.13
C LEU A 49 -11.41 5.81 16.10
N GLN A 50 -10.85 6.30 17.22
CA GLN A 50 -11.54 7.23 18.11
C GLN A 50 -11.59 8.67 17.57
N ASP A 51 -10.83 9.01 16.51
CA ASP A 51 -10.86 10.33 15.91
C ASP A 51 -12.02 10.45 14.90
N PRO A 52 -13.06 11.26 15.20
CA PRO A 52 -14.24 11.34 14.36
C PRO A 52 -13.96 11.95 12.98
N VAL A 53 -12.96 12.83 12.85
CA VAL A 53 -12.58 13.40 11.54
C VAL A 53 -11.88 12.35 10.70
N PHE A 54 -11.02 11.54 11.32
CA PHE A 54 -10.34 10.46 10.64
C PHE A 54 -11.35 9.45 10.07
N VAL A 55 -12.25 8.94 10.91
CA VAL A 55 -13.28 7.97 10.49
C VAL A 55 -14.21 8.58 9.44
N LYS A 56 -14.68 9.81 9.64
CA LYS A 56 -15.55 10.50 8.67
C LYS A 56 -14.88 10.67 7.31
N ASN A 57 -13.61 11.06 7.29
CA ASN A 57 -12.88 11.26 6.05
C ASN A 57 -12.64 9.94 5.30
N PHE A 58 -12.32 8.87 6.04
CA PHE A 58 -12.17 7.54 5.46
C PHE A 58 -13.49 7.06 4.86
N LEU A 59 -14.58 7.10 5.65
CA LEU A 59 -15.90 6.67 5.19
C LEU A 59 -16.37 7.47 3.98
N LYS A 60 -16.05 8.77 3.92
CA LYS A 60 -16.37 9.59 2.74
C LYS A 60 -15.70 9.03 1.48
N ASP A 61 -14.43 8.66 1.54
CA ASP A 61 -13.71 8.09 0.39
C ASP A 61 -14.14 6.66 0.09
N PHE A 62 -14.33 5.85 1.12
CA PHE A 62 -14.74 4.45 0.96
C PHE A 62 -16.16 4.32 0.41
N CYS A 63 -17.12 5.10 0.92
CA CYS A 63 -18.47 5.15 0.37
C CYS A 63 -18.48 5.68 -1.07
N ALA A 64 -17.62 6.64 -1.40
CA ALA A 64 -17.47 7.14 -2.77
C ALA A 64 -16.91 6.06 -3.71
N SER A 65 -15.89 5.29 -3.28
CA SER A 65 -15.33 4.22 -4.10
C SER A 65 -16.30 3.05 -4.32
N LEU A 66 -17.19 2.80 -3.35
CA LEU A 66 -18.26 1.81 -3.44
C LEU A 66 -19.53 2.33 -4.16
N ASN A 67 -19.61 3.64 -4.41
CA ASN A 67 -20.81 4.32 -4.90
C ASN A 67 -22.05 4.09 -4.01
N VAL A 68 -21.89 4.19 -2.68
CA VAL A 68 -22.97 4.00 -1.69
C VAL A 68 -23.05 5.18 -0.70
N LYS A 69 -24.14 5.23 0.06
CA LYS A 69 -24.28 6.12 1.23
C LYS A 69 -24.50 5.26 2.48
N ALA A 70 -23.51 5.23 3.36
CA ALA A 70 -23.48 4.37 4.53
C ALA A 70 -22.72 5.03 5.68
N THR A 71 -23.04 4.63 6.91
CA THR A 71 -22.27 4.93 8.12
C THR A 71 -21.36 3.76 8.49
N LEU A 72 -20.56 3.89 9.54
CA LEU A 72 -19.65 2.82 9.95
C LEU A 72 -20.40 1.55 10.35
N GLU A 73 -21.54 1.71 11.01
CA GLU A 73 -22.38 0.65 11.56
C GLU A 73 -23.08 -0.17 10.46
N ASP A 74 -23.22 0.41 9.27
CA ASP A 74 -23.78 -0.29 8.11
C ASP A 74 -22.82 -1.36 7.55
N PHE A 75 -21.52 -1.26 7.85
CA PHE A 75 -20.48 -2.14 7.30
C PHE A 75 -20.07 -3.24 8.29
N ASP A 76 -20.05 -4.47 7.81
CA ASP A 76 -19.51 -5.62 8.53
C ASP A 76 -18.09 -5.96 8.04
N PHE A 77 -17.10 -5.66 8.88
CA PHE A 77 -15.68 -5.95 8.63
C PHE A 77 -15.19 -7.25 9.31
N SER A 78 -16.10 -8.07 9.85
CA SER A 78 -15.73 -9.24 10.68
C SER A 78 -14.84 -10.24 9.95
N GLU A 79 -15.09 -10.49 8.66
CA GLU A 79 -14.29 -11.40 7.84
C GLU A 79 -12.83 -10.97 7.74
N ILE A 80 -12.61 -9.68 7.43
CA ILE A 80 -11.27 -9.09 7.32
C ILE A 80 -10.57 -9.08 8.69
N ARG A 81 -11.32 -8.72 9.76
CA ARG A 81 -10.77 -8.71 11.13
C ARG A 81 -10.33 -10.10 11.58
N ARG A 82 -11.16 -11.12 11.36
CA ARG A 82 -10.82 -12.51 11.67
C ARG A 82 -9.57 -12.95 10.91
N TRP A 83 -9.48 -12.64 9.63
CA TRP A 83 -8.29 -12.96 8.84
C TRP A 83 -7.03 -12.26 9.39
N LEU A 84 -7.12 -10.98 9.79
CA LEU A 84 -5.98 -10.27 10.39
C LEU A 84 -5.52 -10.91 11.71
N GLU A 85 -6.46 -11.38 12.53
CA GLU A 85 -6.16 -12.08 13.78
C GLU A 85 -5.50 -13.45 13.51
N GLU A 86 -6.02 -14.21 12.55
CA GLU A 86 -5.41 -15.47 12.11
C GLU A 86 -3.99 -15.26 11.56
N GLU A 87 -3.78 -14.23 10.74
CA GLU A 87 -2.45 -13.88 10.22
C GLU A 87 -1.48 -13.47 11.32
N LYS A 88 -1.97 -12.79 12.35
CA LYS A 88 -1.17 -12.46 13.54
C LYS A 88 -0.81 -13.72 14.31
N ALA A 89 -1.79 -14.57 14.59
CA ALA A 89 -1.58 -15.83 15.30
C ALA A 89 -0.61 -16.77 14.55
N LYS A 90 -0.74 -16.90 13.22
CA LYS A 90 0.19 -17.66 12.38
C LYS A 90 1.62 -17.14 12.48
N LYS A 91 1.81 -15.82 12.45
CA LYS A 91 3.14 -15.20 12.61
C LYS A 91 3.73 -15.43 13.99
N GLU A 92 2.90 -15.42 15.02
CA GLU A 92 3.30 -15.67 16.41
C GLU A 92 3.61 -17.16 16.66
N ALA A 93 2.89 -18.07 16.00
CA ALA A 93 3.10 -19.52 16.09
C ALA A 93 4.28 -20.03 15.24
N MET A 94 4.73 -19.24 14.26
CA MET A 94 5.82 -19.64 13.35
C MET A 94 7.11 -19.96 14.12
N SER A 95 7.73 -21.09 13.80
CA SER A 95 8.98 -21.52 14.43
C SER A 95 10.15 -20.59 14.06
N ARG A 96 11.25 -20.67 14.81
CA ARG A 96 12.46 -19.88 14.51
C ARG A 96 13.02 -20.19 13.12
N GLU A 97 12.95 -21.45 12.69
CA GLU A 97 13.44 -21.91 11.39
C GLU A 97 12.60 -21.37 10.25
N GLU A 98 11.27 -21.49 10.34
CA GLU A 98 10.34 -20.93 9.35
C GLU A 98 10.45 -19.41 9.25
N ARG A 99 10.55 -18.70 10.38
CA ARG A 99 10.79 -17.25 10.39
C ARG A 99 12.09 -16.88 9.68
N LYS A 100 13.15 -17.67 9.89
CA LYS A 100 14.46 -17.46 9.24
C LYS A 100 14.34 -17.68 7.73
N ALA A 101 13.72 -18.77 7.29
CA ALA A 101 13.51 -19.06 5.87
C ALA A 101 12.70 -17.97 5.17
N LEU A 102 11.61 -17.50 5.78
CA LEU A 102 10.79 -16.43 5.22
C LEU A 102 11.52 -15.08 5.18
N SER A 103 12.37 -14.80 6.17
CA SER A 103 13.23 -13.61 6.20
C SER A 103 14.28 -13.65 5.08
N GLU A 104 14.91 -14.80 4.86
CA GLU A 104 15.89 -15.01 3.79
C GLU A 104 15.26 -14.85 2.40
N LEU A 105 14.07 -15.41 2.20
CA LEU A 105 13.30 -15.23 0.95
C LEU A 105 13.02 -13.74 0.68
N ARG A 106 12.48 -13.02 1.67
CA ARG A 106 12.20 -11.58 1.56
C ARG A 106 13.47 -10.75 1.37
N LYS A 107 14.59 -11.17 1.97
CA LYS A 107 15.89 -10.50 1.80
C LYS A 107 16.40 -10.66 0.37
N LYS A 108 16.26 -11.86 -0.22
CA LYS A 108 16.63 -12.12 -1.61
C LYS A 108 15.82 -11.26 -2.58
N GLU A 109 14.50 -11.25 -2.46
CA GLU A 109 13.63 -10.40 -3.29
C GLU A 109 13.95 -8.91 -3.14
N ARG A 110 14.25 -8.45 -1.92
CA ARG A 110 14.64 -7.06 -1.66
C ARG A 110 15.97 -6.72 -2.31
N GLU A 111 16.95 -7.61 -2.24
CA GLU A 111 18.27 -7.39 -2.83
C GLU A 111 18.20 -7.39 -4.36
N GLU A 112 17.44 -8.30 -4.97
CA GLU A 112 17.18 -8.30 -6.43
C GLU A 112 16.55 -6.97 -6.88
N ARG A 113 15.53 -6.49 -6.16
CA ARG A 113 14.92 -5.17 -6.44
C ARG A 113 15.90 -4.02 -6.21
N ARG A 114 16.70 -4.06 -5.15
CA ARG A 114 17.70 -3.03 -4.85
C ARG A 114 18.77 -2.97 -5.93
N GLN A 115 19.25 -4.10 -6.41
CA GLN A 115 20.23 -4.15 -7.51
C GLN A 115 19.66 -3.57 -8.79
N LYS A 116 18.38 -3.87 -9.10
CA LYS A 116 17.72 -3.36 -10.30
C LYS A 116 17.39 -1.86 -10.20
N TYR A 117 16.77 -1.41 -9.12
CA TYR A 117 16.18 -0.07 -9.05
C TYR A 117 16.84 0.87 -8.04
N GLY A 118 17.56 0.34 -7.05
CA GLY A 118 18.09 1.11 -5.93
C GLY A 118 19.36 1.91 -6.21
N PHE A 119 19.79 1.97 -7.46
CA PHE A 119 20.97 2.73 -7.86
C PHE A 119 20.70 3.58 -9.09
N ALA A 120 21.26 4.78 -9.08
CA ALA A 120 21.35 5.66 -10.22
C ALA A 120 22.83 5.93 -10.54
N ILE A 121 23.13 6.26 -11.79
CA ILE A 121 24.44 6.80 -12.20
C ILE A 121 24.28 8.30 -12.34
N ILE A 122 25.03 9.06 -11.53
CA ILE A 122 25.06 10.51 -11.54
C ILE A 122 26.48 10.94 -11.88
N ASP A 123 26.65 11.59 -13.04
CA ASP A 123 27.97 12.06 -13.51
C ASP A 123 29.05 10.95 -13.47
N GLY A 124 28.68 9.73 -13.86
CA GLY A 124 29.54 8.54 -13.86
C GLY A 124 29.68 7.82 -12.51
N GLN A 125 29.13 8.37 -11.42
CA GLN A 125 29.19 7.76 -10.09
C GLN A 125 27.91 6.99 -9.77
N ARG A 126 28.05 5.78 -9.23
CA ARG A 126 26.93 4.95 -8.78
C ARG A 126 26.47 5.39 -7.39
N VAL A 127 25.26 5.90 -7.29
CA VAL A 127 24.66 6.44 -6.06
C VAL A 127 23.42 5.62 -5.69
N GLU A 128 23.25 5.32 -4.40
CA GLU A 128 22.06 4.64 -3.89
C GLU A 128 20.87 5.61 -3.81
N VAL A 129 19.70 5.16 -4.26
CA VAL A 129 18.48 5.98 -4.35
C VAL A 129 17.27 5.25 -3.80
N ASN A 130 16.29 6.01 -3.30
CA ASN A 130 14.99 5.48 -2.96
C ASN A 130 14.20 5.19 -4.24
N PHE A 131 13.77 3.94 -4.38
CA PHE A 131 13.15 3.46 -5.61
C PHE A 131 11.76 2.85 -5.40
N MET A 132 11.34 2.66 -4.15
CA MET A 132 10.04 2.07 -3.84
C MET A 132 8.99 3.17 -3.75
N VAL A 133 7.94 3.04 -4.55
CA VAL A 133 6.78 3.94 -4.49
C VAL A 133 5.96 3.66 -3.23
N GLU A 134 5.44 4.71 -2.60
CA GLU A 134 4.57 4.60 -1.41
C GLU A 134 3.35 3.73 -1.76
N PRO A 135 3.09 2.62 -1.04
CA PRO A 135 1.84 1.88 -1.18
C PRO A 135 0.64 2.77 -0.83
N PRO A 136 -0.56 2.46 -1.36
CA PRO A 136 -1.77 3.17 -0.96
C PRO A 136 -2.02 2.98 0.55
N CYS A 137 -2.53 4.03 1.18
CA CYS A 137 -2.78 4.00 2.62
C CYS A 137 -3.80 5.06 3.04
N ILE A 138 -4.23 4.98 4.30
CA ILE A 138 -5.05 6.04 4.90
C ILE A 138 -4.11 7.13 5.41
N PHE A 139 -4.32 8.36 4.97
CA PHE A 139 -3.48 9.49 5.38
C PHE A 139 -3.64 9.76 6.87
N VAL A 140 -2.58 9.55 7.65
CA VAL A 140 -2.63 9.77 9.11
C VAL A 140 -2.56 11.26 9.47
N GLY A 141 -1.79 12.06 8.73
CA GLY A 141 -1.52 13.46 9.06
C GLY A 141 -0.77 13.61 10.40
N ARG A 142 -0.26 14.82 10.66
CA ARG A 142 0.32 15.19 11.98
C ARG A 142 -0.62 16.14 12.70
N GLY A 143 -0.75 15.99 14.02
CA GLY A 143 -1.67 16.81 14.83
C GLY A 143 -3.12 16.73 14.33
N LYS A 144 -3.83 17.86 14.33
CA LYS A 144 -5.23 17.95 13.89
C LYS A 144 -5.36 18.23 12.38
N HIS A 145 -4.55 17.58 11.54
CA HIS A 145 -4.58 17.82 10.10
C HIS A 145 -5.99 17.55 9.52
N PRO A 146 -6.58 18.46 8.72
CA PRO A 146 -7.98 18.34 8.29
C PRO A 146 -8.22 17.14 7.36
N LEU A 147 -7.20 16.73 6.59
CA LEU A 147 -7.28 15.61 5.65
C LEU A 147 -6.96 14.23 6.27
N ARG A 148 -6.67 14.14 7.57
CA ARG A 148 -6.41 12.81 8.17
C ARG A 148 -7.61 11.89 8.00
N GLY A 149 -7.38 10.61 7.72
CA GLY A 149 -8.40 9.64 7.37
C GLY A 149 -8.72 9.55 5.88
N ARG A 150 -8.29 10.51 5.05
CA ARG A 150 -8.51 10.44 3.59
C ARG A 150 -7.68 9.31 2.98
N TRP A 151 -8.21 8.69 1.93
CA TRP A 151 -7.49 7.66 1.19
C TRP A 151 -6.40 8.28 0.32
N LYS A 152 -5.18 7.76 0.42
CA LYS A 152 -4.10 7.99 -0.55
C LYS A 152 -4.13 6.84 -1.55
N PRO A 153 -4.58 7.08 -2.79
CA PRO A 153 -4.70 6.03 -3.78
C PRO A 153 -3.34 5.50 -4.24
N ARG A 154 -3.38 4.35 -4.90
CA ARG A 154 -2.20 3.72 -5.48
C ARG A 154 -1.68 4.57 -6.63
N VAL A 155 -0.38 4.87 -6.60
CA VAL A 155 0.32 5.50 -7.71
C VAL A 155 0.45 4.47 -8.84
N LYS A 156 -0.05 4.81 -10.03
CA LYS A 156 0.11 4.04 -11.25
C LYS A 156 1.35 4.53 -12.00
N TYR A 157 1.90 3.71 -12.89
CA TYR A 157 3.04 4.14 -13.71
C TYR A 157 2.73 5.40 -14.54
N SER A 158 1.49 5.55 -15.01
CA SER A 158 1.01 6.74 -15.72
C SER A 158 1.10 8.04 -14.91
N ASP A 159 1.15 7.95 -13.58
CA ASP A 159 1.24 9.10 -12.69
C ASP A 159 2.71 9.53 -12.45
N ILE A 160 3.68 8.77 -12.98
CA ILE A 160 5.10 8.92 -12.70
C ILE A 160 5.78 9.64 -13.87
N THR A 161 6.51 10.71 -13.54
CA THR A 161 7.41 11.38 -14.48
C THR A 161 8.85 10.97 -14.17
N LEU A 162 9.53 10.40 -15.16
CA LEU A 162 10.94 10.03 -15.05
C LEU A 162 11.81 11.20 -15.49
N ASN A 163 12.72 11.64 -14.62
CA ASN A 163 13.72 12.65 -14.96
C ASN A 163 15.04 11.94 -15.31
N LEU A 164 15.38 11.93 -16.60
CA LEU A 164 16.52 11.21 -17.15
C LEU A 164 17.33 12.16 -18.03
N SER A 165 18.63 11.90 -18.17
CA SER A 165 19.41 12.61 -19.20
C SER A 165 18.95 12.21 -20.62
N PRO A 166 19.05 13.10 -21.63
CA PRO A 166 18.59 12.81 -22.99
C PRO A 166 19.24 11.59 -23.65
N ASP A 167 20.47 11.25 -23.26
CA ASP A 167 21.25 10.10 -23.72
C ASP A 167 21.02 8.83 -22.88
N ALA A 168 20.26 8.92 -21.79
CA ALA A 168 20.00 7.79 -20.91
C ALA A 168 18.97 6.82 -21.52
N PRO A 169 19.16 5.50 -21.37
CA PRO A 169 18.15 4.53 -21.77
C PRO A 169 16.86 4.75 -20.96
N THR A 170 15.73 4.81 -21.65
CA THR A 170 14.42 4.90 -21.00
C THR A 170 14.07 3.55 -20.35
N PRO A 171 13.74 3.52 -19.04
CA PRO A 171 13.30 2.31 -18.37
C PRO A 171 12.03 1.73 -19.01
N PRO A 172 11.91 0.39 -19.09
CA PRO A 172 10.68 -0.22 -19.57
C PRO A 172 9.52 0.10 -18.63
N VAL A 173 8.33 0.22 -19.20
CA VAL A 173 7.08 0.31 -18.43
C VAL A 173 6.91 -1.02 -17.68
N PRO A 174 6.74 -1.01 -16.35
CA PRO A 174 6.42 -2.21 -15.58
C PRO A 174 5.06 -2.78 -16.02
N ASP A 175 4.95 -4.11 -16.03
CA ASP A 175 3.66 -4.81 -16.21
C ASP A 175 2.66 -4.49 -15.09
#